data_AF-A0A150HNT7-F1
#
_entry.id   AF-A0A150HNT7-F1
#
_cell.length_a   1.000
_cell.length_b   1.000
_cell.length_c   1.000
_cell.angle_alpha   90.00
_cell.angle_beta   90.00
_cell.angle_gamma   90.00
#
_symmetry.space_group_name_H-M   'P 1'
#
loop_
_entity.id
_entity.type
_entity.pdbx_description
1 polymer ?
#
loop_
_entity_poly.entity_id
_entity_poly.type
_entity_poly.pdbx_seq_one_letter_code
_entity_poly.pdbx_strand_id
1 'polypeptide(L)'
;MKKIAVVFGLVILLSLQGCAAVMASKQPSKKNLTVLEIGKHRNYVISELGAPVTSETVNGERKEIYTFQQGYSKAARVSRTLWHTTADIATIGLWEIIGSPTEVYFNGEQLSYEVVFDDQDHIKSSQLIKNEPKTVSE
;
A
#
# COMPACT_ATOMS: atom_id res chain seq x y z
N MET A 1 17.53 8.91 -43.02
CA MET A 1 16.94 9.70 -41.90
C MET A 1 15.60 9.14 -41.41
N LYS A 2 14.54 9.03 -42.24
CA LYS A 2 13.22 8.50 -41.81
C LYS A 2 13.26 7.09 -41.20
N LYS A 3 14.01 6.14 -41.81
CA LYS A 3 14.15 4.77 -41.29
C LYS A 3 14.84 4.71 -39.92
N ILE A 4 15.84 5.58 -39.71
CA ILE A 4 16.56 5.69 -38.43
C ILE A 4 15.65 6.26 -37.35
N ALA A 5 14.85 7.29 -37.67
CA ALA A 5 13.87 7.84 -36.73
C ALA A 5 12.78 6.83 -36.33
N VAL A 6 12.31 6.00 -37.28
CA VAL A 6 11.33 4.93 -37.00
C VAL A 6 11.92 3.85 -36.09
N VAL A 7 13.15 3.40 -36.38
CA VAL A 7 13.85 2.41 -35.53
C VAL A 7 14.09 2.98 -34.14
N PHE A 8 14.51 4.24 -34.03
CA PHE A 8 14.75 4.89 -32.75
C PHE A 8 13.44 5.06 -31.94
N GLY A 9 12.35 5.44 -32.60
CA GLY A 9 11.03 5.52 -31.97
C GLY A 9 10.54 4.16 -31.46
N LEU A 10 10.74 3.09 -32.24
CA LEU A 10 10.36 1.73 -31.85
C LEU A 10 11.17 1.22 -30.66
N VAL A 11 12.48 1.50 -30.61
CA VAL A 11 13.34 1.12 -29.48
C VAL A 11 12.90 1.83 -28.20
N ILE A 12 12.53 3.11 -28.28
CA ILE A 12 12.01 3.85 -27.12
C ILE A 12 10.67 3.27 -26.64
N LEU A 13 9.74 2.97 -27.56
CA LEU A 13 8.45 2.35 -27.24
C LEU A 13 8.60 1.00 -26.54
N LEU A 14 9.55 0.16 -26.98
CA LEU A 14 9.81 -1.15 -26.37
C LEU A 14 10.48 -1.04 -25.00
N SER A 15 11.20 0.06 -24.73
CA SER A 15 11.90 0.28 -23.45
C SER A 15 11.00 0.79 -22.31
N LEU A 16 9.77 1.22 -22.63
CA LEU A 16 8.83 1.81 -21.66
C LEU A 16 7.73 0.85 -21.19
N GLN A 17 7.81 -0.43 -21.58
CA GLN A 17 6.78 -1.44 -21.31
C GLN A 17 6.86 -2.01 -19.88
N GLY A 18 5.71 -2.36 -19.32
CA GLY A 18 5.56 -3.08 -18.06
C GLY A 18 5.72 -2.25 -16.77
N CYS A 19 5.82 -0.92 -16.85
CA CYS A 19 5.91 -0.05 -15.68
C CYS A 19 4.70 -0.23 -14.74
N ALA A 20 3.48 -0.24 -15.28
CA ALA A 20 2.27 -0.42 -14.49
C ALA A 20 2.21 -1.80 -13.83
N ALA A 21 2.65 -2.86 -14.54
CA ALA A 21 2.72 -4.20 -13.98
C ALA A 21 3.70 -4.29 -12.81
N VAL A 22 4.89 -3.69 -12.94
CA VAL A 22 5.88 -3.63 -11.86
C VAL A 22 5.33 -2.85 -10.66
N MET A 23 4.68 -1.70 -10.88
CA MET A 23 4.07 -0.91 -9.82
C MET A 23 2.98 -1.69 -9.08
N ALA A 24 2.05 -2.31 -9.81
CA ALA A 24 1.01 -3.17 -9.24
C ALA A 24 1.59 -4.32 -8.40
N SER A 25 2.69 -4.92 -8.86
CA SER A 25 3.36 -6.01 -8.13
C SER A 25 4.03 -5.55 -6.83
N LYS A 26 4.55 -4.32 -6.80
CA LYS A 26 5.28 -3.72 -5.67
C LYS A 26 4.39 -2.98 -4.69
N GLN A 27 3.08 -2.90 -4.96
CA GLN A 27 2.13 -2.29 -4.04
C GLN A 27 2.23 -2.89 -2.62
N PRO A 28 1.99 -2.07 -1.59
CA PRO A 28 1.93 -2.52 -0.20
C PRO A 28 1.03 -3.74 -0.05
N SER A 29 1.44 -4.67 0.80
CA SER A 29 0.63 -5.84 1.14
C SER A 29 -0.48 -5.47 2.11
N LYS A 30 -1.63 -6.10 1.96
CA LYS A 30 -2.72 -6.05 2.94
C LYS A 30 -2.23 -6.57 4.29
N LYS A 31 -2.35 -5.74 5.32
CA LYS A 31 -2.02 -6.03 6.71
C LYS A 31 -3.10 -6.85 7.38
N ASN A 32 -2.69 -7.73 8.28
CA ASN A 32 -3.59 -8.54 9.09
C ASN A 32 -4.12 -7.74 10.29
N LEU A 33 -5.38 -7.29 10.22
CA LEU A 33 -5.99 -6.50 11.29
C LEU A 33 -6.45 -7.34 12.50
N THR A 34 -6.41 -8.68 12.43
CA THR A 34 -6.79 -9.52 13.59
C THR A 34 -5.80 -9.42 14.74
N VAL A 35 -4.61 -8.85 14.50
CA VAL A 35 -3.65 -8.50 15.56
C VAL A 35 -4.18 -7.42 16.50
N LEU A 36 -5.20 -6.66 16.07
CA LEU A 36 -5.84 -5.59 16.84
C LEU A 36 -7.03 -6.07 17.69
N GLU A 37 -7.35 -7.37 17.66
CA GLU A 37 -8.41 -7.95 18.48
C GLU A 37 -8.09 -7.87 19.97
N ILE A 38 -9.12 -7.69 20.79
CA ILE A 38 -9.01 -7.62 22.26
C ILE A 38 -8.32 -8.88 22.79
N GLY A 39 -7.39 -8.69 23.74
CA GLY A 39 -6.61 -9.76 24.36
C GLY A 39 -5.39 -10.22 23.57
N LYS A 40 -5.12 -9.69 22.36
CA LYS A 40 -3.85 -9.96 21.67
C LYS A 40 -2.71 -9.22 22.35
N HIS A 41 -1.54 -9.85 22.39
CA HIS A 41 -0.33 -9.24 22.95
C HIS A 41 0.28 -8.21 21.98
N ARG A 42 0.81 -7.11 22.52
CA ARG A 42 1.42 -5.99 21.79
C ARG A 42 2.46 -6.40 20.74
N ASN A 43 3.24 -7.43 21.01
CA ASN A 43 4.24 -7.95 20.06
C ASN A 43 3.63 -8.38 18.72
N TYR A 44 2.41 -8.91 18.70
CA TYR A 44 1.73 -9.25 17.44
C TYR A 44 1.40 -8.00 16.63
N VAL A 45 0.94 -6.94 17.31
CA VAL A 45 0.65 -5.63 16.69
C VAL A 45 1.90 -5.06 16.05
N ILE A 46 3.01 -5.00 16.79
CA ILE A 46 4.28 -4.46 16.27
C ILE A 46 4.82 -5.30 15.11
N SER A 47 4.74 -6.62 15.22
CA SER A 47 5.26 -7.52 14.17
C SER A 47 4.55 -7.32 12.83
N GLU A 48 3.27 -6.95 12.86
CA GLU A 48 2.43 -6.80 11.67
C GLU A 48 2.40 -5.34 11.17
N LEU A 49 2.22 -4.38 12.09
CA LEU A 49 1.96 -2.97 11.78
C LEU A 49 3.22 -2.09 11.87
N GLY A 50 4.28 -2.57 12.52
CA GLY A 50 5.50 -1.80 12.78
C GLY A 50 5.46 -1.07 14.13
N ALA A 51 6.42 -0.19 14.38
CA ALA A 51 6.46 0.61 15.60
C ALA A 51 5.33 1.66 15.61
N PRO A 52 4.76 1.98 16.79
CA PRO A 52 3.74 3.02 16.89
C PRO A 52 4.33 4.41 16.61
N VAL A 53 3.49 5.32 16.10
CA VAL A 53 3.82 6.73 15.87
C VAL A 53 3.93 7.51 17.18
N THR A 54 3.05 7.18 18.14
CA THR A 54 3.15 7.68 19.52
C THR A 54 2.86 6.53 20.49
N SER A 55 3.47 6.61 21.68
CA SER A 55 3.24 5.69 22.78
C SER A 55 3.27 6.48 24.09
N GLU A 56 2.15 6.48 24.81
CA GLU A 56 2.00 7.14 26.10
C GLU A 56 1.51 6.14 27.14
N THR A 57 2.01 6.23 28.37
CA THR A 57 1.52 5.42 29.49
C THR A 57 0.77 6.30 30.47
N VAL A 58 -0.52 6.03 30.67
CA VAL A 58 -1.42 6.81 31.52
C VAL A 58 -2.16 5.84 32.45
N ASN A 59 -2.05 6.04 33.75
CA ASN A 59 -2.72 5.22 34.78
C ASN A 59 -2.44 3.70 34.67
N GLY A 60 -1.23 3.31 34.25
CA GLY A 60 -0.85 1.90 34.07
C GLY A 60 -1.26 1.29 32.73
N GLU A 61 -2.05 2.00 31.92
CA GLU A 61 -2.41 1.60 30.57
C GLU A 61 -1.48 2.26 29.56
N ARG A 62 -1.12 1.53 28.51
CA ARG A 62 -0.32 2.05 27.40
C ARG A 62 -1.23 2.37 26.22
N LYS A 63 -1.26 3.63 25.81
CA LYS A 63 -1.99 4.10 24.63
C LYS A 63 -1.00 4.33 23.50
N GLU A 64 -1.23 3.69 22.38
CA GLU A 64 -0.37 3.80 21.20
C GLU A 64 -1.17 4.08 19.95
N ILE A 65 -0.61 4.90 19.05
CA ILE A 65 -1.19 5.13 17.72
C ILE A 65 -0.35 4.40 16.68
N TYR A 66 -0.98 3.54 15.89
CA TYR A 66 -0.37 2.84 14.78
C TYR A 66 -0.92 3.39 13.47
N THR A 67 -0.04 4.00 12.67
CA THR A 67 -0.38 4.46 11.31
C THR A 67 0.36 3.62 10.28
N PHE A 68 -0.37 3.01 9.36
CA PHE A 68 0.20 2.13 8.35
C PHE A 68 -0.60 2.17 7.05
N GLN A 69 0.05 1.76 5.96
CA GLN A 69 -0.59 1.64 4.66
C GLN A 69 -1.31 0.28 4.57
N GLN A 70 -2.64 0.31 4.50
CA GLN A 70 -3.46 -0.87 4.25
C GLN A 70 -3.48 -1.19 2.77
N GLY A 71 -2.60 -2.10 2.38
CA GLY A 71 -2.35 -2.47 1.00
C GLY A 71 -3.30 -3.53 0.43
N TYR A 72 -2.87 -4.16 -0.66
CA TYR A 72 -3.65 -5.13 -1.41
C TYR A 72 -3.30 -6.58 -1.06
N SER A 73 -4.28 -7.47 -1.18
CA SER A 73 -4.03 -8.90 -1.00
C SER A 73 -3.06 -9.41 -2.07
N LYS A 74 -2.38 -10.54 -1.79
CA LYS A 74 -1.50 -11.18 -2.78
C LYS A 74 -2.26 -11.49 -4.07
N ALA A 75 -3.49 -12.01 -3.96
CA ALA A 75 -4.33 -12.30 -5.12
C ALA A 75 -4.65 -11.05 -5.95
N ALA A 76 -5.00 -9.94 -5.29
CA ALA A 76 -5.27 -8.67 -5.98
C ALA A 76 -4.04 -8.10 -6.69
N ARG A 77 -2.86 -8.15 -6.06
CA ARG A 77 -1.61 -7.69 -6.71
C ARG A 77 -1.27 -8.55 -7.92
N VAL A 78 -1.40 -9.87 -7.80
CA VAL A 78 -1.15 -10.81 -8.91
C VAL A 78 -2.12 -10.58 -10.05
N SER A 79 -3.43 -10.47 -9.79
CA SER A 79 -4.43 -10.26 -10.84
C SER A 79 -4.21 -8.94 -11.57
N ARG A 80 -3.90 -7.85 -10.85
CA ARG A 80 -3.57 -6.55 -11.44
C ARG A 80 -2.30 -6.62 -12.26
N THR A 81 -1.24 -7.25 -11.75
CA THR A 81 0.02 -7.42 -12.50
C THR A 81 -0.24 -8.13 -13.83
N LEU A 82 -0.99 -9.24 -13.81
CA LEU A 82 -1.36 -9.98 -15.03
C LEU A 82 -2.20 -9.14 -15.99
N TRP A 83 -3.14 -8.35 -15.46
CA TRP A 83 -3.96 -7.45 -16.26
C TRP A 83 -3.11 -6.38 -16.96
N HIS A 84 -2.26 -5.65 -16.22
CA HIS A 84 -1.39 -4.63 -16.80
C HIS A 84 -0.44 -5.23 -17.84
N THR A 85 0.19 -6.36 -17.56
CA THR A 85 1.06 -7.05 -18.54
C THR A 85 0.31 -7.44 -19.81
N THR A 86 -0.91 -7.99 -19.67
CA THR A 86 -1.72 -8.41 -20.83
C THR A 86 -2.16 -7.21 -21.66
N ALA A 87 -2.63 -6.15 -21.01
CA ALA A 87 -3.05 -4.91 -21.68
C ALA A 87 -1.87 -4.22 -22.39
N ASP A 88 -0.69 -4.25 -21.77
CA ASP A 88 0.51 -3.66 -22.34
C ASP A 88 0.96 -4.38 -23.62
N ILE A 89 0.94 -5.72 -23.62
CA ILE A 89 1.21 -6.53 -24.83
C ILE A 89 0.13 -6.30 -25.90
N ALA A 90 -1.15 -6.34 -25.51
CA ALA A 90 -2.27 -6.19 -26.44
C ALA A 90 -2.30 -4.82 -27.14
N THR A 91 -1.73 -3.79 -26.49
CA THR A 91 -1.68 -2.42 -27.00
C THR A 91 -0.29 -1.99 -27.47
N ILE A 92 0.68 -2.92 -27.51
CA ILE A 92 2.07 -2.67 -27.93
C ILE A 92 2.69 -1.50 -27.13
N GLY A 93 2.48 -1.46 -25.81
CA GLY A 93 3.07 -0.41 -24.97
C GLY A 93 2.16 0.81 -24.72
N LEU A 94 1.08 0.99 -25.49
CA LEU A 94 0.25 2.19 -25.36
C LEU A 94 -0.53 2.24 -24.04
N TRP A 95 -0.78 1.08 -23.42
CA TRP A 95 -1.45 0.98 -22.13
C TRP A 95 -0.75 1.78 -21.03
N GLU A 96 0.58 1.89 -21.07
CA GLU A 96 1.36 2.58 -20.04
C GLU A 96 1.02 4.07 -19.92
N ILE A 97 0.48 4.71 -20.97
CA ILE A 97 -0.01 6.10 -20.90
C ILE A 97 -1.13 6.26 -19.85
N ILE A 98 -1.93 5.22 -19.63
CA ILE A 98 -3.07 5.23 -18.71
C ILE A 98 -2.76 4.39 -17.46
N GLY A 99 -2.20 3.20 -17.65
CA GLY A 99 -1.92 2.23 -16.61
C GLY A 99 -0.91 2.73 -15.59
N SER A 100 0.20 3.34 -16.04
CA SER A 100 1.23 3.81 -15.12
C SER A 100 0.74 4.92 -14.18
N PRO A 101 0.13 6.02 -14.69
CA PRO A 101 -0.45 7.04 -13.81
C PRO A 101 -1.50 6.48 -12.85
N THR A 102 -2.32 5.54 -13.31
CA THR A 102 -3.35 4.89 -12.48
C THR A 102 -2.74 4.18 -11.27
N GLU A 103 -1.65 3.43 -11.46
CA GLU A 103 -0.99 2.71 -10.37
C GLU A 103 -0.27 3.62 -9.37
N VAL A 104 0.15 4.84 -9.75
CA VAL A 104 0.73 5.83 -8.83
C VAL A 104 -0.27 6.22 -7.73
N TYR A 105 -1.55 6.37 -8.08
CA TYR A 105 -2.60 6.70 -7.12
C TYR A 105 -3.04 5.48 -6.29
N PHE A 106 -2.83 4.28 -6.82
CA PHE A 106 -3.19 3.06 -6.12
C PHE A 106 -2.05 2.57 -5.21
N ASN A 107 -2.02 3.10 -3.99
CA ASN A 107 -1.09 2.66 -2.95
C ASN A 107 -1.78 2.03 -1.74
N GLY A 108 -3.08 1.73 -1.85
CA GLY A 108 -3.92 1.32 -0.72
C GLY A 108 -4.45 2.51 0.08
N GLU A 109 -4.95 2.26 1.29
CA GLU A 109 -5.49 3.29 2.19
C GLU A 109 -4.59 3.47 3.43
N GLN A 110 -4.29 4.71 3.81
CA GLN A 110 -3.60 4.96 5.08
C GLN A 110 -4.60 4.84 6.23
N LEU A 111 -4.39 3.90 7.14
CA LEU A 111 -5.21 3.72 8.34
C LEU A 111 -4.42 4.15 9.57
N SER A 112 -5.12 4.67 10.57
CA SER A 112 -4.57 4.97 11.89
C SER A 112 -5.45 4.34 12.97
N TYR A 113 -4.86 3.57 13.86
CA TYR A 113 -5.54 2.95 14.98
C TYR A 113 -4.98 3.47 16.29
N GLU A 114 -5.86 3.86 17.20
CA GLU A 114 -5.51 3.99 18.61
C GLU A 114 -5.71 2.63 19.28
N VAL A 115 -4.69 2.14 19.95
CA VAL A 115 -4.70 0.86 20.67
C VAL A 115 -4.32 1.12 22.12
N VAL A 116 -5.15 0.63 23.03
CA VAL A 116 -4.92 0.69 24.47
C VAL A 116 -4.55 -0.70 24.96
N PHE A 117 -3.40 -0.80 25.61
CA PHE A 117 -2.91 -2.01 26.25
C PHE A 117 -3.04 -1.92 27.77
N ASP A 118 -3.29 -3.06 28.40
CA ASP A 118 -3.20 -3.22 29.84
C ASP A 118 -1.74 -3.30 30.34
N ASP A 119 -1.58 -3.49 31.65
CA ASP A 119 -0.29 -3.61 32.33
C ASP A 119 0.49 -4.88 31.95
N GLN A 120 -0.17 -5.84 31.30
CA GLN A 120 0.41 -7.07 30.77
C GLN A 120 0.63 -7.00 29.24
N ASP A 121 0.57 -5.80 28.64
CA ASP A 121 0.71 -5.54 27.21
C ASP A 121 -0.32 -6.29 26.32
N HIS A 122 -1.51 -6.62 26.84
CA HIS A 122 -2.63 -7.13 26.04
C HIS A 122 -3.59 -6.01 25.64
N ILE A 123 -4.17 -6.12 24.45
CA ILE A 123 -5.13 -5.13 23.94
C ILE A 123 -6.39 -5.12 24.81
N LYS A 124 -6.67 -3.96 25.39
CA LYS A 124 -7.94 -3.66 26.07
C LYS A 124 -8.97 -3.06 25.11
N SER A 125 -8.52 -2.19 24.20
CA SER A 125 -9.36 -1.63 23.13
C SER A 125 -8.54 -1.24 21.91
N SER A 126 -9.16 -1.28 20.74
CA SER A 126 -8.61 -0.76 19.49
C SER A 126 -9.70 -0.03 18.72
N GLN A 127 -9.39 1.17 18.23
CA GLN A 127 -10.33 2.00 17.49
C GLN A 127 -9.66 2.65 16.28
N LEU A 128 -10.32 2.61 15.14
CA LEU A 128 -9.88 3.32 13.95
C LEU A 128 -10.06 4.82 14.20
N ILE A 129 -8.95 5.56 14.22
CA ILE A 129 -8.95 7.01 14.25
C ILE A 129 -8.82 7.49 12.81
N LYS A 130 -9.92 7.99 12.24
CA LYS A 130 -9.92 8.49 10.87
C LYS A 130 -9.16 9.81 10.84
N ASN A 131 -7.93 9.80 10.30
CA ASN A 131 -7.37 11.02 9.76
C ASN A 131 -8.10 11.27 8.43
N GLU A 132 -8.94 12.31 8.39
CA GLU A 132 -9.31 12.86 7.10
C GLU A 132 -8.01 13.25 6.38
N PRO A 133 -7.76 12.76 5.16
CA PRO A 133 -6.62 13.24 4.41
C PRO A 133 -6.78 14.75 4.31
N LYS A 134 -5.78 15.52 4.76
CA LYS A 134 -5.70 16.93 4.38
C LYS A 134 -5.80 16.95 2.87
N THR A 135 -6.89 17.47 2.35
CA THR A 135 -7.05 17.83 0.95
C THR A 135 -5.84 18.70 0.64
N VAL A 136 -4.87 18.14 -0.08
CA VAL A 136 -3.86 18.98 -0.72
C VAL A 136 -4.64 19.66 -1.84
N SER A 137 -5.19 20.81 -1.51
CA SER A 137 -5.64 21.77 -2.50
C SER A 137 -4.42 22.26 -3.26
N GLU A 138 -4.57 22.30 -4.58
CA GLU A 138 -3.69 22.84 -5.63
C GLU A 138 -2.74 21.85 -6.32
#